data_AF-A0A950SM60-F1
#
_entry.id   AF-A0A950SM60-F1
#
_cell.length_a   1.000
_cell.length_b   1.000
_cell.length_c   1.000
_cell.angle_alpha   90.00
_cell.angle_beta   90.00
_cell.angle_gamma   90.00
#
_symmetry.space_group_name_H-M   'P 1'
#
loop_
_entity.id
_entity.type
_entity.pdbx_description
1 polymer ?
#
loop_
_entity_poly.entity_id
_entity_poly.type
_entity_poly.pdbx_seq_one_letter_code
_entity_poly.pdbx_strand_id
1 'polypeptide(L)'
;MQHTATITPAPQRLRALERANAIRLARADLKRRIAGGDVSVAEVLLDPPLEAGSWAIGDVLTSQRRWGSTRCRKFLSRHHIAETKALGALTERQRRLLACQLESSLPRELELARA
;
A
#
# COMPACT_ATOMS: atom_id res chain seq x y z
N MET A 1 5.54 -46.83 -25.37
CA MET A 1 4.55 -46.07 -24.58
C MET A 1 5.26 -45.57 -23.32
N GLN A 2 5.52 -44.27 -23.21
CA GLN A 2 6.27 -43.68 -22.08
C GLN A 2 5.27 -43.01 -21.14
N HIS A 3 5.21 -43.49 -19.89
CA HIS A 3 4.38 -42.90 -18.84
C HIS A 3 5.04 -41.61 -18.34
N THR A 4 4.41 -40.46 -18.62
CA THR A 4 4.72 -39.21 -17.91
C THR A 4 4.20 -39.31 -16.49
N ALA A 5 5.08 -39.66 -15.55
CA ALA A 5 4.79 -39.54 -14.13
C ALA A 5 4.52 -38.07 -13.80
N THR A 6 3.26 -37.73 -13.52
CA THR A 6 2.83 -36.41 -13.06
C THR A 6 3.29 -36.24 -11.61
N ILE A 7 4.47 -35.64 -11.42
CA ILE A 7 4.99 -35.29 -10.11
C ILE A 7 4.03 -34.27 -9.46
N THR A 8 3.54 -34.62 -8.29
CA THR A 8 2.52 -33.89 -7.52
C THR A 8 3.00 -32.48 -7.10
N PRO A 9 2.33 -31.37 -7.46
CA PRO A 9 2.80 -30.01 -7.15
C PRO A 9 2.36 -29.51 -5.75
N ALA A 10 2.24 -30.41 -4.77
CA ALA A 10 1.86 -30.05 -3.40
C ALA A 10 2.82 -29.06 -2.70
N PRO A 11 4.16 -29.20 -2.78
CA PRO A 11 5.06 -28.30 -2.07
C PRO A 11 5.08 -26.88 -2.65
N GLN A 12 4.87 -26.72 -3.96
CA GLN A 12 4.82 -25.40 -4.59
C GLN A 12 3.53 -24.65 -4.23
N ARG A 13 2.39 -25.33 -4.26
CA ARG A 13 1.10 -24.71 -3.90
C ARG A 13 1.10 -24.25 -2.45
N LEU A 14 1.62 -25.06 -1.53
CA LEU A 14 1.66 -24.72 -0.11
C LEU A 14 2.59 -23.52 0.15
N ARG A 15 3.79 -23.50 -0.42
CA ARG A 15 4.71 -22.35 -0.33
C ARG A 15 4.12 -21.08 -0.92
N ALA A 16 3.39 -21.17 -2.04
CA ALA A 16 2.70 -20.02 -2.62
C ALA A 16 1.59 -19.50 -1.71
N LEU A 17 0.83 -20.38 -1.06
CA LEU A 17 -0.19 -20.02 -0.10
C LEU A 17 0.41 -19.36 1.15
N GLU A 18 1.48 -19.92 1.70
CA GLU A 18 2.23 -19.35 2.83
C GLU A 18 2.71 -17.94 2.49
N ARG A 19 3.32 -17.74 1.31
CA ARG A 19 3.77 -16.42 0.86
C ARG A 19 2.60 -15.44 0.71
N ALA A 20 1.48 -15.89 0.15
CA ALA A 20 0.29 -15.05 0.00
C ALA A 20 -0.29 -14.65 1.38
N ASN A 21 -0.32 -15.57 2.33
CA ASN A 21 -0.77 -15.28 3.70
C ASN A 21 0.15 -14.30 4.41
N ALA A 22 1.47 -14.47 4.29
CA ALA A 22 2.45 -13.53 4.84
C ALA A 22 2.23 -12.10 4.32
N ILE A 23 1.98 -11.95 3.00
CA ILE A 23 1.68 -10.63 2.41
C ILE A 23 0.35 -10.06 2.93
N ARG A 24 -0.70 -10.90 3.04
CA ARG A 24 -2.00 -10.45 3.57
C ARG A 24 -1.88 -9.96 5.02
N LEU A 25 -1.15 -10.68 5.86
CA LEU A 25 -0.92 -10.30 7.26
C LEU A 25 -0.11 -8.99 7.34
N ALA A 26 1.00 -8.90 6.59
CA ALA A 26 1.80 -7.68 6.56
C ALA A 26 1.00 -6.44 6.10
N ARG A 27 0.12 -6.59 5.11
CA ARG A 27 -0.78 -5.51 4.68
C ARG A 27 -1.82 -5.15 5.74
N ALA A 28 -2.40 -6.15 6.42
CA ALA A 28 -3.34 -5.92 7.51
C ALA A 28 -2.67 -5.16 8.66
N ASP A 29 -1.42 -5.49 9.00
CA ASP A 29 -0.63 -4.81 10.02
C ASP A 29 -0.32 -3.37 9.62
N LEU A 30 0.13 -3.15 8.38
CA LEU A 30 0.38 -1.82 7.86
C LEU A 30 -0.89 -0.96 7.85
N LYS A 31 -2.03 -1.53 7.44
CA LYS A 31 -3.34 -0.85 7.49
C LYS A 31 -3.71 -0.43 8.91
N ARG A 32 -3.50 -1.31 9.90
CA ARG A 32 -3.77 -1.00 11.32
C ARG A 32 -2.89 0.14 11.83
N ARG A 33 -1.59 0.11 11.54
CA ARG A 33 -0.63 1.16 11.92
C ARG A 33 -0.97 2.52 11.28
N ILE A 34 -1.33 2.52 10.00
CA ILE A 34 -1.77 3.74 9.30
C ILE A 34 -3.08 4.30 9.91
N ALA A 35 -4.04 3.42 10.21
CA ALA A 35 -5.29 3.83 10.83
C ALA A 35 -5.10 4.37 12.27
N GLY A 36 -4.15 3.79 13.01
CA GLY A 36 -3.74 4.23 14.35
C GLY A 36 -2.92 5.52 14.36
N GLY A 37 -2.29 5.87 13.24
CA GLY A 37 -1.42 7.04 13.12
C GLY A 37 0.06 6.78 13.45
N ASP A 38 0.42 5.53 13.75
CA ASP A 38 1.80 5.10 14.04
C ASP A 38 2.73 5.31 12.83
N VAL A 39 2.17 5.25 11.62
CA VAL A 39 2.87 5.45 10.35
C VAL A 39 1.99 6.30 9.45
N SER A 40 2.54 7.35 8.85
CA SER A 40 1.79 8.13 7.86
C SER A 40 1.86 7.51 6.47
N VAL A 41 0.84 7.76 5.62
CA VAL A 41 0.90 7.33 4.22
C VAL A 41 2.03 8.04 3.47
N ALA A 42 2.42 9.25 3.88
CA ALA A 42 3.57 9.97 3.33
C ALA A 42 4.88 9.19 3.58
N GLU A 43 5.10 8.69 4.79
CA GLU A 43 6.26 7.83 5.12
C GLU A 43 6.26 6.55 4.27
N VAL A 44 5.12 5.88 4.14
CA VAL A 44 4.98 4.67 3.31
C VAL A 44 5.25 4.93 1.82
N LEU A 45 4.97 6.14 1.34
CA LEU A 45 5.29 6.52 -0.04
C LEU A 45 6.78 6.74 -0.24
N LEU A 46 7.46 7.33 0.74
CA LEU A 46 8.90 7.59 0.65
C LEU A 46 9.72 6.30 0.75
N ASP A 47 9.30 5.37 1.62
CA ASP A 47 9.92 4.06 1.77
C ASP A 47 8.86 2.94 1.72
N PRO A 48 8.45 2.50 0.52
CA PRO A 48 7.42 1.47 0.39
C PRO A 48 7.95 0.09 0.82
N PRO A 49 7.33 -0.57 1.81
CA PRO A 49 7.71 -1.92 2.19
C PRO A 49 7.42 -2.88 1.03
N LEU A 50 8.22 -3.94 0.90
CA LEU A 50 8.16 -4.91 -0.21
C LEU A 50 6.76 -5.50 -0.40
N GLU A 51 6.04 -5.76 0.68
CA GLU A 51 4.69 -6.34 0.71
C GLU A 51 3.62 -5.35 0.19
N ALA A 52 3.89 -4.06 0.32
CA ALA A 52 3.04 -2.98 -0.18
C ALA A 52 3.37 -2.59 -1.63
N GLY A 53 4.48 -3.09 -2.20
CA GLY A 53 4.89 -2.76 -3.58
C GLY A 53 3.82 -3.07 -4.63
N SER A 54 3.08 -4.17 -4.48
CA SER A 54 1.96 -4.54 -5.36
C SER A 54 0.59 -4.08 -4.84
N TRP A 55 0.55 -3.25 -3.79
CA TRP A 55 -0.69 -2.74 -3.22
C TRP A 55 -1.10 -1.46 -3.93
N ALA A 56 -2.40 -1.30 -4.20
CA ALA A 56 -2.93 -0.14 -4.91
C ALA A 56 -2.82 1.12 -4.04
N ILE A 57 -2.36 2.23 -4.62
CA ILE A 57 -2.23 3.51 -3.91
C ILE A 57 -3.56 3.97 -3.30
N GLY A 58 -4.70 3.68 -3.95
CA GLY A 58 -6.03 4.01 -3.42
C GLY A 58 -6.35 3.29 -2.11
N ASP A 59 -5.97 2.01 -1.98
CA ASP A 59 -6.21 1.22 -0.77
C ASP A 59 -5.35 1.73 0.41
N VAL A 60 -4.14 2.15 0.11
CA VAL A 60 -3.21 2.72 1.10
C VAL A 60 -3.74 4.06 1.59
N LEU A 61 -4.17 4.94 0.67
CA LEU A 61 -4.75 6.24 0.99
C LEU A 61 -6.08 6.15 1.74
N THR A 62 -6.88 5.10 1.52
CA THR A 62 -8.14 4.89 2.27
C THR A 62 -7.92 4.26 3.65
N SER A 63 -6.70 3.80 3.96
CA SER A 63 -6.37 3.22 5.26
C SER A 63 -6.15 4.28 6.35
N GLN A 64 -5.86 5.53 5.98
CA GLN A 64 -5.71 6.66 6.91
C GLN A 64 -7.06 7.26 7.32
N ARG A 65 -7.13 7.82 8.53
CA ARG A 65 -8.36 8.43 9.06
C ARG A 65 -8.80 9.61 8.20
N ARG A 66 -10.12 9.77 8.01
CA ARG A 66 -10.75 10.88 7.25
C ARG A 66 -10.45 10.87 5.74
N TRP A 67 -10.01 9.73 5.21
CA TRP A 67 -9.85 9.53 3.76
C TRP A 67 -10.80 8.44 3.25
N GLY A 68 -11.88 8.88 2.62
CA GLY A 68 -12.79 7.99 1.87
C GLY A 68 -12.38 7.86 0.39
N SER A 69 -13.02 6.93 -0.32
CA SER A 69 -12.79 6.66 -1.75
C SER A 69 -12.90 7.93 -2.62
N THR A 70 -13.91 8.77 -2.38
CA THR A 70 -14.09 10.04 -3.10
C THR A 70 -12.92 11.00 -2.92
N ARG A 71 -12.38 11.14 -1.69
CA ARG A 71 -11.24 12.02 -1.42
C ARG A 71 -9.97 11.47 -2.07
N CYS A 72 -9.74 10.17 -1.95
CA CYS A 72 -8.60 9.49 -2.57
C CYS A 72 -8.60 9.69 -4.09
N ARG A 73 -9.74 9.44 -4.74
CA ARG A 73 -9.90 9.63 -6.19
C ARG A 73 -9.61 11.06 -6.61
N LYS A 74 -10.23 12.05 -5.96
CA LYS A 74 -10.00 13.48 -6.26
C LYS A 74 -8.52 13.86 -6.11
N PHE A 75 -7.86 13.38 -5.06
CA PHE A 75 -6.44 13.65 -4.83
C PHE A 75 -5.56 13.05 -5.93
N LEU A 76 -5.74 11.77 -6.25
CA LEU A 76 -4.93 11.09 -7.26
C LEU A 76 -5.20 11.60 -8.68
N SER A 77 -6.46 11.92 -9.02
CA SER A 77 -6.82 12.49 -10.32
C SER A 77 -6.12 13.83 -10.59
N ARG A 78 -5.95 14.69 -9.56
CA ARG A 78 -5.20 15.95 -9.70
C ARG A 78 -3.73 15.72 -10.08
N HIS A 79 -3.18 14.58 -9.68
CA HIS A 79 -1.80 14.18 -9.98
C HIS A 79 -1.69 13.21 -11.16
N HIS A 80 -2.79 12.98 -11.90
CA HIS A 80 -2.85 12.09 -13.06
C HIS A 80 -2.40 10.65 -12.73
N ILE A 81 -2.75 10.16 -11.54
CA ILE A 81 -2.43 8.81 -11.07
C ILE A 81 -3.72 8.00 -10.92
N ALA A 82 -3.72 6.77 -11.43
CA ALA A 82 -4.84 5.85 -11.25
C ALA A 82 -4.85 5.28 -9.82
N GLU A 83 -6.04 5.13 -9.23
CA GLU A 83 -6.21 4.57 -7.87
C GLU A 83 -5.76 3.12 -7.75
N THR A 84 -5.83 2.36 -8.85
CA THR A 84 -5.38 0.96 -8.96
C THR A 84 -3.88 0.82 -9.16
N LYS A 85 -3.15 1.93 -9.37
CA LYS A 85 -1.71 1.88 -9.61
C LYS A 85 -1.00 1.34 -8.37
N ALA A 86 -0.15 0.35 -8.56
CA ALA A 86 0.64 -0.23 -7.48
C ALA A 86 1.67 0.79 -6.94
N LEU A 87 1.90 0.80 -5.62
CA LEU A 87 2.89 1.69 -5.00
C LEU A 87 4.29 1.54 -5.63
N GLY A 88 4.71 0.29 -5.90
CA GLY A 88 6.01 0.00 -6.51
C GLY A 88 6.14 0.45 -7.97
N ALA A 89 5.03 0.73 -8.65
CA ALA A 89 5.02 1.24 -10.01
C ALA A 89 5.05 2.79 -10.08
N LEU A 90 4.97 3.48 -8.95
CA LEU A 90 5.14 4.93 -8.89
C LEU A 90 6.62 5.28 -8.98
N THR A 91 6.95 6.31 -9.76
CA THR A 91 8.32 6.82 -9.80
C THR A 91 8.66 7.51 -8.48
N GLU A 92 9.94 7.56 -8.13
CA GLU A 92 10.39 8.27 -6.92
C GLU A 92 9.90 9.73 -6.89
N ARG A 93 9.94 10.41 -8.04
CA ARG A 93 9.40 11.78 -8.18
C ARG A 93 7.89 11.84 -7.88
N GLN A 94 7.10 10.87 -8.36
CA GLN A 94 5.67 10.80 -8.06
C GLN A 94 5.44 10.56 -6.57
N ARG A 95 6.20 9.65 -5.94
CA ARG A 95 6.07 9.34 -4.51
C ARG A 95 6.39 10.55 -3.64
N ARG A 96 7.50 11.24 -3.89
CA ARG A 96 7.87 12.47 -3.17
C ARG A 96 6.82 13.57 -3.33
N LEU A 97 6.33 13.79 -4.55
CA LEU A 97 5.32 14.80 -4.81
C LEU A 97 4.04 14.50 -4.02
N LEU A 98 3.56 13.26 -4.04
CA LEU A 98 2.38 12.86 -3.28
C LEU A 98 2.60 13.00 -1.77
N ALA A 99 3.77 12.59 -1.25
CA ALA A 99 4.11 12.73 0.17
C ALA A 99 4.06 14.20 0.62
N CYS A 100 4.71 15.11 -0.10
CA CYS A 100 4.66 16.55 0.19
C CYS A 100 3.23 17.11 0.20
N GLN A 101 2.38 16.66 -0.74
CA GLN A 101 0.99 17.13 -0.84
C GLN A 101 0.09 16.53 0.25
N LEU A 102 0.39 15.33 0.73
CA LEU A 102 -0.31 14.73 1.85
C LEU A 102 -0.01 15.51 3.13
N GLU A 103 1.25 15.82 3.39
CA GLU A 103 1.67 16.59 4.57
C GLU A 103 1.03 17.99 4.61
N SER A 104 1.00 18.70 3.47
CA SER A 104 0.35 20.02 3.40
C SER A 104 -1.18 19.97 3.53
N SER A 105 -1.81 18.82 3.27
CA SER A 105 -3.25 18.60 3.41
C SER A 105 -3.66 18.07 4.79
N LEU A 106 -2.70 17.73 5.68
CA LEU A 106 -3.04 17.28 7.03
C LEU A 106 -3.60 18.46 7.83
N PRO A 107 -4.76 18.31 8.51
CA PRO A 107 -5.22 19.31 9.46
C PRO A 107 -4.15 19.49 10.55
N ARG A 108 -3.81 20.74 10.84
CA ARG A 108 -2.81 21.20 11.83
C ARG A 108 -2.91 20.53 13.21
N GLU A 109 -4.05 19.94 13.54
CA GLU A 109 -4.30 19.17 14.78
C GLU A 109 -3.46 17.88 14.90
N LEU A 110 -3.02 17.28 13.78
CA LEU A 110 -2.14 16.11 13.80
C LEU A 110 -0.66 16.47 14.04
N GLU A 111 -0.26 17.73 13.81
CA GLU A 111 1.07 18.21 14.20
C GLU A 111 1.20 18.27 15.73
N LEU A 112 0.12 18.58 16.45
CA LEU A 112 0.08 18.64 17.92
C LEU A 112 0.12 17.27 18.60
N ALA A 113 -0.28 16.19 17.91
CA ALA A 113 -0.17 14.83 18.42
C ALA A 113 1.20 14.19 18.14
N ARG A 114 2.09 14.90 17.43
CA ARG A 114 3.47 14.49 17.11
C ARG A 114 4.53 15.24 17.93
N ALA A 115 4.13 16.16 18.81
CA ALA A 115 5.00 16.89 19.76
C ALA A 115 4.87 16.29 21.17
#